data_AF-A0A496S3E2-F1
#
_entry.id   AF-A0A496S3E2-F1
#
_cell.length_a   1.000
_cell.length_b   1.000
_cell.length_c   1.000
_cell.angle_alpha   90.00
_cell.angle_beta   90.00
_cell.angle_gamma   90.00
#
_symmetry.space_group_name_H-M   'P 1'
#
loop_
_entity.id
_entity.type
_entity.pdbx_description
1 polymer ?
#
loop_
_entity_poly.entity_id
_entity_poly.type
_entity_poly.pdbx_seq_one_letter_code
_entity_poly.pdbx_strand_id
1 'polypeptide(L)'
;MLLYISVAASICLAGVTCYGEVMDENRTSYDDNRGERVVEGLRFKIAGDRKVERVDGDIETEGLDKYLKVKFDRLFNVLESIEERLSAVESRISDIQSSMEHLSEQVDYIKDEPQQQVQLEFR
;
A
#
# COMPACT_ATOMS: atom_id res chain seq x y z
N MET A 1 -24.23 46.50 -45.10
CA MET A 1 -23.43 46.61 -43.85
C MET A 1 -23.74 45.54 -42.82
N LEU A 2 -25.00 45.19 -42.58
CA LEU A 2 -25.37 44.21 -41.52
C LEU A 2 -24.82 42.79 -41.73
N LEU A 3 -24.71 42.31 -42.98
CA LEU A 3 -24.13 41.00 -43.29
C LEU A 3 -22.65 40.86 -42.89
N TYR A 4 -21.87 41.93 -43.04
CA TYR A 4 -20.43 41.93 -42.76
C TYR A 4 -20.14 41.76 -41.26
N ILE A 5 -21.01 42.32 -40.42
CA ILE A 5 -20.90 42.22 -38.96
C ILE A 5 -21.17 40.79 -38.50
N SER A 6 -22.15 40.09 -39.10
CA SER A 6 -22.47 38.71 -38.73
C SER A 6 -21.36 37.72 -39.11
N VAL A 7 -20.74 37.92 -40.28
CA VAL A 7 -19.64 37.05 -40.73
C VAL A 7 -18.39 37.27 -39.88
N ALA A 8 -18.07 38.53 -39.54
CA ALA A 8 -16.97 38.85 -38.63
C ALA A 8 -17.18 38.24 -37.23
N ALA A 9 -18.38 38.34 -36.67
CA ALA A 9 -18.70 37.75 -35.38
C ALA A 9 -18.57 36.21 -35.37
N SER A 10 -18.98 35.55 -36.45
CA SER A 10 -18.90 34.10 -36.57
C SER A 10 -17.45 33.60 -36.71
N ILE A 11 -16.59 34.35 -37.41
CA ILE A 11 -15.15 34.05 -37.53
C ILE A 11 -14.44 34.26 -36.19
N CYS A 12 -14.79 35.31 -35.44
CA CYS A 12 -14.24 35.53 -34.11
C CYS A 12 -14.62 34.42 -33.13
N LEU A 13 -15.87 33.97 -33.15
CA LEU A 13 -16.33 32.86 -32.30
C LEU A 13 -15.64 31.55 -32.66
N ALA A 14 -15.51 31.23 -33.95
CA ALA A 14 -14.78 30.04 -34.40
C ALA A 14 -13.28 30.11 -34.04
N GLY A 15 -12.66 31.29 -34.16
CA GLY A 15 -11.27 31.49 -33.74
C GLY A 15 -11.07 31.23 -32.24
N VAL A 16 -11.98 31.71 -31.39
CA VAL A 16 -11.91 31.49 -29.93
C VAL A 16 -12.09 30.02 -29.57
N THR A 17 -12.98 29.28 -30.24
CA THR A 17 -13.14 27.84 -29.99
C THR A 17 -11.94 27.03 -30.47
N CYS A 18 -11.38 27.36 -31.64
CA CYS A 18 -10.19 26.69 -32.15
C CYS A 18 -8.92 26.98 -31.32
N TYR A 19 -8.79 28.20 -30.79
CA TYR A 19 -7.71 28.52 -29.84
C TYR A 19 -7.89 27.83 -28.48
N GLY A 20 -9.12 27.53 -28.06
CA GLY A 20 -9.39 26.76 -26.84
C GLY A 20 -8.93 25.30 -26.95
N GLU A 21 -9.21 24.66 -28.08
CA GLU A 21 -8.87 23.24 -28.30
C GLU A 21 -7.36 23.02 -28.54
N VAL A 22 -6.69 23.93 -29.25
CA VAL A 22 -5.23 23.84 -29.49
C VAL A 22 -4.40 24.13 -28.24
N MET A 23 -4.96 24.80 -27.24
CA MET A 23 -4.28 25.08 -25.97
C MET A 23 -4.41 23.96 -24.93
N ASP A 24 -5.26 22.94 -25.16
CA ASP A 24 -5.38 21.79 -24.26
C ASP A 24 -4.35 20.68 -24.56
N GLU A 25 -3.78 20.61 -25.77
CA GLU A 25 -2.79 19.58 -26.15
C GLU A 25 -1.37 19.80 -25.58
N ASN A 26 -1.05 20.99 -25.05
CA ASN A 26 0.30 21.30 -24.54
C ASN A 26 0.47 21.18 -23.02
N ARG A 27 -0.47 20.52 -22.30
CA ARG A 27 -0.43 20.41 -20.83
C ARG A 27 0.33 19.21 -20.26
N THR A 28 1.07 18.46 -21.06
CA THR A 28 1.91 17.34 -20.59
C THR A 28 3.39 17.64 -20.73
N SER A 29 3.94 18.44 -19.80
CA SER A 29 5.37 18.42 -19.43
C SER A 29 5.64 19.53 -18.39
N TYR A 30 4.91 19.53 -17.27
CA TYR A 30 5.41 20.25 -16.10
C TYR A 30 6.36 19.33 -15.36
N ASP A 31 7.64 19.71 -15.38
CA ASP A 31 8.78 19.12 -14.67
C ASP A 31 8.39 18.57 -13.29
N ASP A 32 8.32 17.24 -13.18
CA ASP A 32 7.73 16.48 -12.07
C ASP A 32 8.71 16.24 -10.91
N ASN A 33 9.60 17.21 -10.69
CA ASN A 33 10.64 17.17 -9.65
C ASN A 33 10.28 17.96 -8.38
N ARG A 34 9.10 18.59 -8.32
CA ARG A 34 8.65 19.40 -7.15
C ARG A 34 8.16 18.57 -5.96
N GLY A 35 8.31 17.25 -6.01
CA GLY A 35 7.82 16.33 -4.99
C GLY A 35 8.89 15.75 -4.08
N GLU A 36 10.17 15.85 -4.40
CA GLU A 36 11.19 15.12 -3.64
C GLU A 36 11.66 15.94 -2.43
N ARG A 37 11.30 15.52 -1.21
CA ARG A 37 11.95 16.02 0.01
C ARG A 37 12.72 14.91 0.68
N VAL A 38 13.92 15.26 1.13
CA VAL A 38 14.78 14.42 1.95
C VAL A 38 14.65 14.88 3.40
N VAL A 39 14.11 14.03 4.27
CA VAL A 39 14.12 14.24 5.72
C VAL A 39 14.90 13.06 6.31
N GLU A 40 15.98 13.35 7.04
CA GLU A 40 16.80 12.34 7.72
C GLU A 40 17.31 11.20 6.82
N GLY A 41 17.64 11.50 5.55
CA GLY A 41 18.16 10.51 4.60
C GLY A 41 17.10 9.68 3.86
N LEU A 42 15.82 9.89 4.16
CA LEU A 42 14.71 9.25 3.47
C LEU A 42 14.18 10.15 2.34
N ARG A 43 14.22 9.65 1.10
CA ARG A 43 13.67 10.33 -0.08
C ARG A 43 12.18 10.05 -0.21
N PHE A 44 11.35 11.08 -0.09
CA PHE A 44 9.91 10.97 -0.27
C PHE A 44 9.48 11.63 -1.59
N LYS A 45 8.79 10.90 -2.47
CA LYS A 45 8.08 11.47 -3.64
C LYS A 45 6.72 12.00 -3.18
N ILE A 46 6.73 13.18 -2.56
CA ILE A 46 5.57 13.82 -1.93
C ILE A 46 4.53 14.29 -2.95
N ALA A 47 4.89 14.56 -4.21
CA ALA A 47 3.95 15.08 -5.21
C ALA A 47 3.04 14.02 -5.87
N GLY A 48 3.50 12.77 -6.02
CA GLY A 48 2.76 11.75 -6.80
C GLY A 48 1.61 11.07 -6.04
N ASP A 49 1.69 11.02 -4.71
CA ASP A 49 0.76 10.23 -3.87
C ASP A 49 -0.30 11.10 -3.14
N ARG A 50 -0.15 12.43 -3.14
CA ARG A 50 -1.04 13.32 -2.40
C ARG A 50 -2.26 13.66 -3.23
N LYS A 51 -3.44 13.61 -2.61
CA LYS A 51 -4.67 14.03 -3.26
C LYS A 51 -4.58 15.52 -3.60
N VAL A 52 -4.99 15.85 -4.81
CA VAL A 52 -5.04 17.23 -5.30
C VAL A 52 -6.50 17.64 -5.39
N GLU A 53 -6.84 18.78 -4.80
CA GLU A 53 -8.20 19.33 -4.82
C GLU A 53 -8.18 20.73 -5.44
N ARG A 54 -9.22 21.06 -6.21
CA ARG A 54 -9.39 22.42 -6.73
C ARG A 54 -10.13 23.24 -5.69
N VAL A 55 -9.46 24.26 -5.18
CA VAL A 55 -10.03 25.22 -4.22
C VAL A 55 -9.90 26.60 -4.85
N ASP A 56 -11.04 27.26 -5.07
CA ASP A 56 -11.10 28.63 -5.63
C ASP A 56 -10.38 28.85 -6.99
N GLY A 57 -10.34 27.80 -7.84
CA GLY A 57 -9.69 27.86 -9.15
C GLY A 57 -8.19 27.51 -9.14
N ASP A 58 -7.57 27.48 -7.96
CA ASP A 58 -6.20 27.01 -7.77
C ASP A 58 -6.14 25.51 -7.46
N ILE A 59 -5.02 24.89 -7.86
CA ILE A 59 -4.75 23.47 -7.65
C ILE A 59 -3.92 23.35 -6.37
N GLU A 60 -4.54 22.90 -5.28
CA GLU A 60 -3.86 22.69 -4.01
C GLU A 60 -3.62 21.21 -3.74
N THR A 61 -2.42 20.89 -3.24
CA THR A 61 -2.09 19.54 -2.78
C THR A 61 -2.48 19.38 -1.31
N GLU A 62 -2.95 18.20 -0.92
CA GLU A 62 -3.16 17.85 0.49
C GLU A 62 -1.95 18.24 1.36
N GLY A 63 -2.23 18.83 2.53
CA GLY A 63 -1.21 19.21 3.49
C GLY A 63 -0.35 18.02 3.90
N LEU A 64 0.97 18.23 3.99
CA LEU A 64 1.94 17.18 4.29
C LEU A 64 1.57 16.43 5.59
N ASP A 65 1.13 17.16 6.61
CA ASP A 65 0.77 16.59 7.91
C ASP A 65 -0.40 15.60 7.81
N LYS A 66 -1.42 15.94 7.02
CA LYS A 66 -2.58 15.06 6.82
C LYS A 66 -2.21 13.83 6.02
N TYR A 67 -1.42 14.00 4.97
CA TYR A 67 -0.91 12.90 4.17
C TYR A 67 -0.05 11.93 5.00
N LEU A 68 0.89 12.46 5.78
CA LEU A 68 1.75 11.67 6.66
C LEU A 68 0.93 10.95 7.72
N LYS A 69 -0.04 11.64 8.35
CA LYS A 69 -0.93 11.01 9.33
C LYS A 69 -1.64 9.79 8.76
N VAL A 70 -2.28 9.91 7.59
CA VAL A 70 -2.97 8.79 6.94
C VAL A 70 -2.01 7.62 6.63
N LYS A 71 -0.78 7.92 6.17
CA LYS A 71 0.22 6.89 5.88
C LYS A 71 0.71 6.22 7.17
N PHE A 72 0.95 6.97 8.24
CA PHE A 72 1.34 6.42 9.54
C PHE A 72 0.23 5.59 10.17
N ASP A 73 -1.02 6.06 10.16
CA ASP A 73 -2.16 5.29 10.66
C ASP A 73 -2.29 3.94 9.92
N ARG A 74 -2.10 3.95 8.59
CA ARG A 74 -2.09 2.72 7.79
C ARG A 74 -0.92 1.81 8.16
N LEU A 75 0.26 2.35 8.41
CA LEU A 75 1.43 1.57 8.85
C LEU A 75 1.19 0.96 10.23
N PHE A 76 0.62 1.69 11.18
CA PHE A 76 0.28 1.16 12.50
C PHE A 76 -0.71 0.01 12.42
N ASN A 77 -1.77 0.13 11.62
CA ASN A 77 -2.74 -0.96 11.44
C ASN A 77 -2.09 -2.21 10.81
N VAL A 78 -1.14 -2.02 9.89
CA VAL A 78 -0.40 -3.14 9.29
C VAL A 78 0.51 -3.80 10.32
N LEU A 79 1.19 -3.00 11.16
CA LEU A 79 2.04 -3.51 12.23
C LEU A 79 1.23 -4.32 13.26
N GLU A 80 0.09 -3.81 13.71
CA GLU A 80 -0.81 -4.51 14.64
C GLU A 80 -1.29 -5.85 14.05
N SER A 81 -1.70 -5.86 12.79
CA SER A 81 -2.09 -7.10 12.11
C SER A 81 -0.93 -8.10 11.96
N ILE A 82 0.30 -7.62 11.78
CA ILE A 82 1.49 -8.49 11.74
C ILE A 82 1.77 -9.08 13.14
N GLU A 83 1.66 -8.28 14.20
CA GLU A 83 1.85 -8.74 15.58
C GLU A 83 0.83 -9.82 15.97
N GLU A 84 -0.45 -9.64 15.64
CA GLU A 84 -1.49 -10.65 15.86
C GLU A 84 -1.16 -11.97 15.13
N ARG A 85 -0.72 -11.87 13.86
CA ARG A 85 -0.36 -13.05 13.06
C ARG A 85 0.88 -13.75 13.59
N LEU A 86 1.86 -13.01 14.10
CA LEU A 86 3.05 -13.57 14.75
C LEU A 86 2.66 -14.32 16.01
N SER A 87 1.83 -13.73 16.87
CA SER A 87 1.33 -14.39 18.08
C SER A 87 0.58 -15.69 17.76
N ALA A 88 -0.26 -15.69 16.72
CA ALA A 88 -0.94 -16.90 16.27
C ALA A 88 0.03 -17.98 15.73
N VAL A 89 1.11 -17.57 15.06
CA VAL A 89 2.15 -18.50 14.59
C VAL A 89 2.93 -19.07 15.77
N GLU A 90 3.30 -18.26 16.76
CA GLU A 90 3.97 -18.71 17.98
C GLU A 90 3.15 -19.74 18.75
N SER A 91 1.83 -19.49 18.90
CA SER A 91 0.92 -20.46 19.53
C SER A 91 0.91 -21.79 18.78
N ARG A 92 0.81 -21.76 17.44
CA ARG A 92 0.81 -22.99 16.64
C ARG A 92 2.13 -23.74 16.70
N ILE A 93 3.25 -23.04 16.81
CA ILE A 93 4.56 -23.66 17.02
C ILE A 93 4.59 -24.38 18.37
N SER A 94 4.09 -23.75 19.43
CA SER A 94 3.99 -24.37 20.76
C SER A 94 3.12 -25.64 20.74
N ASP A 95 1.98 -25.61 20.05
CA ASP A 95 1.09 -26.78 19.93
C ASP A 95 1.77 -27.94 19.18
N ILE A 96 2.51 -27.62 18.11
CA ILE A 96 3.28 -28.60 17.33
C ILE A 96 4.40 -29.20 18.19
N GLN A 97 5.12 -28.37 18.95
CA GLN A 97 6.18 -28.84 19.86
C GLN A 97 5.62 -29.82 20.89
N SER A 98 4.53 -29.47 21.56
CA SER A 98 3.86 -30.37 22.51
C SER A 98 3.39 -31.67 21.85
N SER A 99 2.82 -31.60 20.65
CA SER A 99 2.42 -32.80 19.90
C SER A 99 3.61 -33.69 19.54
N MET A 100 4.74 -33.10 19.17
CA MET A 100 5.97 -33.84 18.87
C MET A 100 6.56 -34.51 20.11
N GLU A 101 6.54 -33.83 21.26
CA GLU A 101 6.96 -34.41 22.55
C GLU A 101 6.11 -35.63 22.89
N HIS A 102 4.78 -35.52 22.82
CA HIS A 102 3.88 -36.65 23.06
C HIS A 102 4.09 -37.81 22.08
N LEU A 103 4.29 -37.53 20.79
CA LEU A 103 4.60 -38.57 19.81
C LEU A 103 5.95 -39.24 20.10
N SER A 104 6.95 -38.48 20.57
CA SER A 104 8.24 -39.04 20.99
C SER A 104 8.07 -40.00 22.17
N GLU A 105 7.30 -39.62 23.18
CA GLU A 105 7.00 -40.48 24.33
C GLU A 105 6.30 -41.78 23.92
N GLN A 106 5.34 -41.70 22.98
CA GLN A 106 4.66 -42.88 22.44
C GLN A 106 5.61 -43.79 21.67
N VAL A 107 6.51 -43.23 20.88
CA VAL A 107 7.52 -44.01 20.15
C VAL A 107 8.46 -44.72 21.11
N ASP A 108 8.91 -44.04 22.17
CA ASP A 108 9.78 -44.63 23.19
C ASP A 108 9.06 -45.78 23.93
N TYR A 109 7.78 -45.60 24.29
CA TYR A 109 6.97 -46.64 24.91
C TYR A 109 6.84 -47.89 24.01
N ILE A 110 6.51 -47.71 22.73
CA ILE A 110 6.37 -48.82 21.77
C ILE A 110 7.70 -49.53 21.54
N LYS A 111 8.82 -48.79 21.53
CA LYS A 111 10.15 -49.35 21.37
C LYS A 111 10.55 -50.27 22.53
N ASP A 112 10.06 -49.98 23.73
CA ASP A 112 10.37 -50.73 24.95
C ASP A 112 9.46 -51.96 25.16
N GLU A 113 8.25 -51.99 24.58
CA GLU A 113 7.32 -53.15 24.66
C GLU A 113 7.91 -54.50 24.20
N PRO A 114 8.61 -54.63 23.04
CA PRO A 114 9.15 -55.92 22.61
C PRO A 114 10.33 -56.42 23.46
N GLN A 115 10.92 -55.60 24.33
CA GLN A 115 12.05 -56.01 25.17
C GLN A 115 11.65 -56.60 26.53
N GLN A 116 10.45 -56.30 27.03
CA GLN A 116 9.96 -56.85 28.30
C GLN A 116 9.33 -58.24 28.15
N GLN A 117 8.67 -58.54 27.03
CA GLN A 117 8.06 -59.85 26.81
C GLN A 117 9.12 -60.95 26.63
N VAL A 118 10.25 -60.66 25.98
CA VAL A 118 11.32 -61.65 25.76
C VAL A 118 12.10 -61.96 27.04
N GLN A 119 12.20 -61.04 28.00
CA GLN A 119 12.92 -61.29 29.27
C GLN A 119 12.08 -62.04 30.31
N LEU A 120 10.75 -62.01 30.20
CA LEU A 120 9.84 -62.72 31.12
C LEU A 120 9.62 -64.19 30.71
N GLU A 121 9.75 -64.54 29.43
CA GLU A 121 9.66 -65.94 28.98
C GLU A 121 10.94 -66.77 29.25
N PHE A 122 12.05 -66.14 29.63
CA PHE A 122 13.34 -66.82 29.89
C PHE A 122 13.74 -66.90 31.38
N ARG A 123 12.83 -66.66 32.33
CA ARG A 123 13.10 -66.77 33.78
C ARG A 123 12.43 -67.97 34.45
#